data_AF-A0A2C9SVD5-F1
#
_entry.id   AF-A0A2C9SVD5-F1
#
_cell.length_a   1.000
_cell.length_b   1.000
_cell.length_c   1.000
_cell.angle_alpha   90.00
_cell.angle_beta   90.00
_cell.angle_gamma   90.00
#
_symmetry.space_group_name_H-M   'P 1'
#
loop_
_entity.id
_entity.type
_entity.pdbx_description
1 polymer ?
#
loop_
_entity_poly.entity_id
_entity_poly.type
_entity_poly.pdbx_seq_one_letter_code
_entity_poly.pdbx_strand_id
1 'polypeptide(L)'
;MIKTGSPRRGLTPEFAIKRLRIPQSESSRAAAQTAAHIDVVTLTDDDALDVVRSAGGGLSRLDMSSLFRILRRGELLTILGRHVGYSIDVPYAQIYRRLNALFMQLPLDTAYGEFVAALRERDLRSRQAARDAQLPASLSAAASGLSLTPPGWRRLAAQLGRPAHEFRTRGTQSNGHGSIRNFNSVSIR
;
A
#
# COMPACT_ATOMS: atom_id res chain seq x y z
N MET A 1 -31.90 4.17 -41.64
CA MET A 1 -31.87 4.11 -40.16
C MET A 1 -30.47 3.75 -39.72
N ILE A 2 -29.73 4.70 -39.17
CA ILE A 2 -28.32 4.56 -38.79
C ILE A 2 -28.30 4.14 -37.31
N LYS A 3 -27.80 2.92 -37.02
CA LYS A 3 -27.47 2.49 -35.65
C LYS A 3 -25.97 2.69 -35.46
N THR A 4 -25.61 3.75 -34.74
CA THR A 4 -24.27 4.07 -34.28
C THR A 4 -23.86 3.08 -33.18
N GLY A 5 -22.84 2.27 -33.46
CA GLY A 5 -22.17 1.43 -32.49
C GLY A 5 -21.23 2.26 -31.62
N SER A 6 -21.46 2.24 -30.31
CA SER A 6 -20.58 2.86 -29.31
C SER A 6 -19.22 2.15 -29.26
N PRO A 7 -18.07 2.87 -29.27
CA PRO A 7 -16.76 2.25 -29.15
C PRO A 7 -16.47 1.92 -27.68
N ARG A 8 -16.00 0.69 -27.44
CA ARG A 8 -15.39 0.25 -26.18
C ARG A 8 -14.17 1.13 -25.92
N ARG A 9 -14.26 2.04 -24.95
CA ARG A 9 -13.13 2.87 -24.51
C ARG A 9 -12.20 2.02 -23.65
N GLY A 10 -10.94 1.96 -24.06
CA GLY A 10 -9.88 1.17 -23.44
C GLY A 10 -9.60 1.61 -22.00
N LEU A 11 -9.21 0.62 -21.20
CA LEU A 11 -8.67 0.77 -19.85
C LEU A 11 -7.37 1.59 -19.91
N THR A 12 -7.43 2.86 -19.52
CA THR A 12 -6.23 3.67 -19.25
C THR A 12 -5.66 3.33 -17.86
N PRO A 13 -4.33 3.34 -17.67
CA PRO A 13 -3.71 3.05 -16.38
C PRO A 13 -4.14 4.09 -15.35
N GLU A 14 -4.99 3.69 -14.39
CA GLU A 14 -5.46 4.53 -13.30
C GLU A 14 -4.24 4.99 -12.47
N PHE A 15 -3.99 6.31 -12.41
CA PHE A 15 -2.84 6.91 -11.77
C PHE A 15 -3.00 6.90 -10.23
N ALA A 16 -1.95 6.54 -9.48
CA ALA A 16 -1.92 6.65 -8.03
C ALA A 16 -1.78 8.13 -7.62
N ILE A 17 -2.92 8.80 -7.46
CA ILE A 17 -3.04 10.23 -7.14
C ILE A 17 -3.73 10.40 -5.78
N LYS A 18 -3.26 11.40 -5.01
CA LYS A 18 -3.86 11.83 -3.74
C LYS A 18 -5.31 12.27 -3.98
N ARG A 19 -6.28 11.45 -3.54
CA ARG A 19 -7.72 11.67 -3.75
C ARG A 19 -8.27 12.59 -2.67
N LEU A 20 -8.86 13.72 -3.07
CA LEU A 20 -9.61 14.60 -2.18
C LEU A 20 -11.10 14.25 -2.30
N ARG A 21 -11.74 13.81 -1.21
CA ARG A 21 -13.18 13.49 -1.15
C ARG A 21 -13.96 14.74 -0.78
N ILE A 22 -14.94 15.14 -1.59
CA ILE A 22 -15.65 16.42 -1.45
C ILE A 22 -17.14 16.23 -1.80
N PRO A 23 -18.08 16.81 -1.03
CA PRO A 23 -19.52 16.77 -1.36
C PRO A 23 -19.81 17.34 -2.76
N GLN A 24 -20.83 16.82 -3.44
CA GLN A 24 -21.16 17.20 -4.82
C GLN A 24 -21.42 18.71 -4.98
N SER A 25 -22.00 19.35 -3.97
CA SER A 25 -22.25 20.80 -3.91
C SER A 25 -20.99 21.66 -3.88
N GLU A 26 -19.84 21.13 -3.44
CA GLU A 26 -18.57 21.86 -3.33
C GLU A 26 -17.54 21.42 -4.39
N SER A 27 -17.88 20.42 -5.19
CA SER A 27 -16.97 19.78 -6.12
C SER A 27 -16.41 20.72 -7.20
N SER A 28 -17.24 21.65 -7.71
CA SER A 28 -16.84 22.66 -8.70
C SER A 28 -15.87 23.69 -8.12
N ARG A 29 -16.12 24.15 -6.89
CA ARG A 29 -15.23 25.09 -6.18
C ARG A 29 -13.87 24.45 -5.90
N ALA A 30 -13.88 23.21 -5.44
CA ALA A 30 -12.64 22.49 -5.19
C ALA A 30 -11.86 22.16 -6.46
N ALA A 31 -12.53 21.84 -7.57
CA ALA A 31 -11.87 21.70 -8.87
C ALA A 31 -11.18 23.00 -9.33
N ALA A 32 -11.77 24.16 -9.05
CA ALA A 32 -11.17 25.46 -9.36
C ALA A 32 -9.96 25.80 -8.46
N GLN A 33 -9.97 25.37 -7.20
CA GLN A 33 -8.92 25.70 -6.23
C GLN A 33 -7.77 24.68 -6.18
N THR A 34 -7.99 23.46 -6.68
CA THR A 34 -7.01 22.38 -6.64
C THR A 34 -6.14 22.39 -7.89
N ALA A 35 -4.83 22.27 -7.72
CA ALA A 35 -3.86 22.27 -8.81
C ALA A 35 -4.19 21.24 -9.90
N ALA A 36 -3.91 21.57 -11.18
CA ALA A 36 -4.33 20.79 -12.34
C ALA A 36 -3.79 19.34 -12.40
N HIS A 37 -2.73 19.04 -11.65
CA HIS A 37 -2.11 17.71 -11.57
C HIS A 37 -2.76 16.79 -10.52
N ILE A 38 -3.88 17.21 -9.91
CA ILE A 38 -4.60 16.46 -8.87
C ILE A 38 -5.99 16.11 -9.40
N ASP A 39 -6.35 14.83 -9.29
CA ASP A 39 -7.69 14.32 -9.57
C ASP A 39 -8.67 14.86 -8.55
N VAL A 40 -9.83 15.32 -9.02
CA VAL A 40 -10.95 15.69 -8.16
C VAL A 40 -12.07 14.70 -8.41
N VAL A 41 -12.40 13.94 -7.36
CA VAL A 41 -13.46 12.93 -7.33
C VAL A 41 -14.47 13.32 -6.28
N THR A 42 -15.74 13.25 -6.63
CA THR A 42 -16.85 13.49 -5.73
C THR A 42 -17.60 12.19 -5.46
N LEU A 43 -18.42 12.21 -4.42
CA LEU A 43 -19.38 11.15 -4.13
C LEU A 43 -20.73 11.64 -4.62
N THR A 44 -21.41 10.85 -5.44
CA THR A 44 -22.80 11.12 -5.84
C THR A 44 -23.73 10.83 -4.67
N ASP A 45 -24.99 11.28 -4.80
CA ASP A 45 -26.04 11.01 -3.81
C ASP A 45 -26.32 9.50 -3.63
N ASP A 46 -25.92 8.66 -4.59
CA ASP A 46 -26.02 7.19 -4.54
C ASP A 46 -24.74 6.51 -3.98
N ASP A 47 -23.90 7.25 -3.26
CA ASP A 47 -22.59 6.80 -2.75
C ASP A 47 -21.61 6.31 -3.84
N ALA A 48 -21.87 6.61 -5.12
CA ALA A 48 -20.97 6.29 -6.21
C ALA A 48 -19.86 7.34 -6.33
N LEU A 49 -18.69 6.93 -6.81
CA LEU A 49 -17.59 7.87 -7.10
C LEU A 49 -17.76 8.42 -8.51
N ASP A 50 -17.76 9.75 -8.64
CA ASP A 50 -17.74 10.44 -9.92
C ASP A 50 -16.50 11.31 -10.08
N VAL A 51 -15.93 11.33 -11.28
CA VAL A 51 -14.70 12.07 -11.60
C VAL A 51 -15.08 13.45 -12.12
N VAL A 52 -14.90 14.47 -11.28
CA VAL A 52 -15.21 15.87 -11.62
C VAL A 52 -14.14 16.48 -12.51
N ARG A 53 -12.88 16.10 -12.29
CA ARG A 53 -11.76 16.51 -13.14
C ARG A 53 -10.62 15.51 -13.02
N SER A 54 -10.20 14.95 -14.14
CA SER A 54 -8.96 14.18 -14.22
C SER A 54 -7.73 15.09 -14.15
N ALA A 55 -6.69 14.63 -13.48
CA ALA A 55 -5.39 15.25 -13.40
C ALA A 55 -4.77 15.31 -14.80
N GLY A 56 -4.33 16.50 -15.17
CA GLY A 56 -3.53 16.72 -16.37
C GLY A 56 -2.04 16.68 -16.04
N GLY A 57 -1.31 15.75 -16.67
CA GLY A 57 0.14 15.64 -16.55
C GLY A 57 0.63 15.27 -15.14
N GLY A 58 1.91 15.52 -14.86
CA GLY A 58 2.53 15.28 -13.55
C GLY A 58 3.51 14.11 -13.49
N LEU A 59 3.57 13.28 -14.54
CA LEU A 59 4.55 12.20 -14.59
C LEU A 59 5.98 12.74 -14.57
N SER A 60 6.25 13.85 -15.26
CA SER A 60 7.55 14.53 -15.27
C SER A 60 8.02 15.04 -13.90
N ARG A 61 7.15 15.07 -12.88
CA ARG A 61 7.48 15.44 -11.50
C ARG A 61 7.82 14.22 -10.65
N LEU A 62 7.60 13.01 -11.16
CA LEU A 62 7.92 11.78 -10.46
C LEU A 62 9.40 11.47 -10.63
N ASP A 63 10.04 11.19 -9.51
CA ASP A 63 11.42 10.72 -9.47
C ASP A 63 11.45 9.19 -9.51
N MET A 64 12.14 8.65 -10.50
CA MET A 64 12.33 7.19 -10.68
C MET A 64 12.95 6.54 -9.43
N SER A 65 13.86 7.25 -8.75
CA SER A 65 14.50 6.72 -7.54
C SER A 65 13.49 6.51 -6.40
N SER A 66 12.50 7.40 -6.30
CA SER A 66 11.41 7.31 -5.34
C SER A 66 10.49 6.13 -5.62
N LEU A 67 10.12 5.89 -6.89
CA LEU A 67 9.34 4.71 -7.29
C LEU A 67 10.06 3.41 -6.92
N PHE A 68 11.35 3.33 -7.26
CA PHE A 68 12.19 2.16 -6.98
C PHE A 68 12.25 1.84 -5.48
N ARG A 69 12.41 2.85 -4.61
CA ARG A 69 12.55 2.65 -3.16
C ARG A 69 11.29 2.11 -2.48
N ILE A 70 10.11 2.34 -3.07
CA ILE A 70 8.83 1.88 -2.53
C ILE A 70 8.54 0.43 -2.95
N LEU A 71 9.06 0.02 -4.11
CA LEU A 71 8.90 -1.33 -4.62
C LEU A 71 9.70 -2.33 -3.79
N ARG A 72 9.09 -3.47 -3.50
CA ARG A 72 9.74 -4.59 -2.84
C ARG A 72 10.60 -5.34 -3.85
N ARG A 73 11.65 -6.01 -3.39
CA ARG A 73 12.55 -6.78 -4.25
C ARG A 73 11.84 -7.78 -5.18
N GLY A 74 10.84 -8.50 -4.67
CA GLY A 74 10.07 -9.45 -5.50
C GLY A 74 9.28 -8.77 -6.61
N GLU A 75 8.74 -7.58 -6.34
CA GLU A 75 8.04 -6.74 -7.33
C GLU A 75 9.04 -6.27 -8.40
N LEU A 76 10.20 -5.77 -7.98
CA LEU A 76 11.28 -5.36 -8.90
C LEU A 76 11.77 -6.50 -9.80
N LEU A 77 12.00 -7.69 -9.24
CA LEU A 77 12.41 -8.86 -10.01
C LEU A 77 11.35 -9.26 -11.03
N THR A 78 10.07 -9.18 -10.66
CA THR A 78 8.95 -9.50 -11.55
C THR A 78 8.88 -8.49 -12.70
N ILE A 79 8.97 -7.20 -12.40
CA ILE A 79 8.95 -6.11 -13.38
C ILE A 79 10.12 -6.26 -14.36
N LEU A 80 11.34 -6.40 -13.85
CA LEU A 80 12.54 -6.52 -14.69
C LEU A 80 12.58 -7.85 -15.46
N GLY A 81 12.04 -8.93 -14.90
CA GLY A 81 11.86 -10.18 -15.63
C GLY A 81 10.95 -10.01 -16.87
N ARG A 82 9.87 -9.25 -16.75
CA ARG A 82 8.93 -9.00 -17.87
C ARG A 82 9.49 -8.07 -18.94
N HIS A 83 10.13 -6.97 -18.53
CA HIS A 83 10.51 -5.88 -19.45
C HIS A 83 11.90 -6.04 -20.04
N VAL A 84 12.83 -6.65 -19.30
CA VAL A 84 14.23 -6.79 -19.72
C VAL A 84 14.75 -8.22 -19.63
N GLY A 85 13.87 -9.19 -19.37
CA GLY A 85 14.25 -10.61 -19.29
C GLY A 85 15.20 -10.95 -18.14
N TYR A 86 15.28 -10.08 -17.12
CA TYR A 86 16.31 -10.21 -16.10
C TYR A 86 16.03 -11.35 -15.12
N SER A 87 17.03 -12.19 -14.91
CA SER A 87 17.15 -13.13 -13.79
C SER A 87 18.35 -12.75 -12.92
N ILE A 88 18.38 -13.21 -11.66
CA ILE A 88 19.48 -12.90 -10.74
C ILE A 88 20.81 -13.41 -11.31
N ASP A 89 21.69 -12.47 -11.67
CA ASP A 89 23.00 -12.72 -12.29
C ASP A 89 24.18 -12.34 -11.37
N VAL A 90 23.90 -11.66 -10.26
CA VAL A 90 24.91 -11.14 -9.33
C VAL A 90 24.79 -11.75 -7.93
N PRO A 91 25.89 -11.75 -7.14
CA PRO A 91 25.85 -12.10 -5.73
C PRO A 91 24.83 -11.26 -4.95
N TYR A 92 24.27 -11.85 -3.88
CA TYR A 92 23.18 -11.25 -3.11
C TYR A 92 23.46 -9.81 -2.64
N ALA A 93 24.69 -9.55 -2.19
CA ALA A 93 25.13 -8.23 -1.73
C ALA A 93 25.04 -7.13 -2.81
N GLN A 94 25.05 -7.49 -4.09
CA GLN A 94 25.02 -6.55 -5.22
C GLN A 94 23.64 -6.43 -5.86
N ILE A 95 22.67 -7.25 -5.47
CA ILE A 95 21.34 -7.31 -6.10
C ILE A 95 20.66 -5.95 -6.07
N TYR A 96 20.66 -5.26 -4.93
CA TYR A 96 19.98 -3.96 -4.82
C TYR A 96 20.52 -2.94 -5.85
N ARG A 97 21.86 -2.85 -5.96
CA ARG A 97 22.52 -1.97 -6.93
C ARG A 97 22.20 -2.38 -8.37
N ARG A 98 22.21 -3.68 -8.66
CA ARG A 98 21.91 -4.22 -9.99
C ARG A 98 20.46 -3.95 -10.41
N LEU A 99 19.51 -4.21 -9.52
CA LEU A 99 18.09 -3.92 -9.76
C LEU A 99 17.86 -2.41 -9.95
N ASN A 100 18.52 -1.56 -9.18
CA ASN A 100 18.41 -0.12 -9.32
C ASN A 100 18.89 0.34 -10.70
N ALA A 101 20.09 -0.09 -11.11
CA ALA A 101 20.65 0.27 -12.41
C ALA A 101 19.73 -0.14 -13.58
N LEU A 102 19.17 -1.35 -13.54
CA LEU A 102 18.24 -1.83 -14.57
C LEU A 102 16.90 -1.10 -14.53
N PHE A 103 16.37 -0.82 -13.35
CA PHE A 103 15.10 -0.10 -13.21
C PHE A 103 15.20 1.34 -13.72
N MET A 104 16.32 2.02 -13.51
CA MET A 104 16.55 3.38 -14.03
C MET A 104 16.61 3.46 -15.56
N GLN A 105 16.79 2.34 -16.25
CA GLN A 105 16.80 2.27 -17.72
C GLN A 105 15.39 2.14 -18.31
N LEU A 106 14.36 1.88 -17.49
CA LEU A 106 12.99 1.79 -17.96
C LEU A 106 12.44 3.18 -18.33
N PRO A 107 11.61 3.28 -19.39
CA PRO A 107 10.83 4.48 -19.65
C PRO A 107 9.95 4.82 -18.44
N LEU A 108 9.85 6.11 -18.10
CA LEU A 108 9.11 6.57 -16.92
C LEU A 108 7.63 6.14 -16.95
N ASP A 109 6.97 6.21 -18.11
CA ASP A 109 5.59 5.74 -18.29
C ASP A 109 5.44 4.26 -17.92
N THR A 110 6.38 3.42 -18.40
CA THR A 110 6.40 1.98 -18.12
C THR A 110 6.65 1.72 -16.63
N ALA A 111 7.68 2.35 -16.06
CA ALA A 111 8.04 2.18 -14.66
C ALA A 111 6.91 2.61 -13.72
N TYR A 112 6.23 3.71 -14.06
CA TYR A 112 5.07 4.18 -13.31
C TYR A 112 3.87 3.22 -13.42
N GLY A 113 3.55 2.74 -14.62
CA GLY A 113 2.47 1.78 -14.81
C GLY A 113 2.68 0.51 -13.99
N GLU A 114 3.89 -0.04 -14.04
CA GLU A 114 4.29 -1.20 -13.24
C GLU A 114 4.30 -0.92 -11.74
N PHE A 115 4.73 0.28 -11.34
CA PHE A 115 4.67 0.70 -9.95
C PHE A 115 3.23 0.68 -9.41
N VAL A 116 2.29 1.28 -10.15
CA VAL A 116 0.88 1.31 -9.74
C VAL A 116 0.30 -0.11 -9.73
N ALA A 117 0.59 -0.92 -10.75
CA ALA A 117 0.14 -2.30 -10.80
C ALA A 117 0.64 -3.12 -9.60
N ALA A 118 1.91 -3.00 -9.24
CA ALA A 118 2.50 -3.67 -8.09
C ALA A 118 1.83 -3.23 -6.76
N LEU A 119 1.54 -1.94 -6.60
CA LEU A 119 0.83 -1.44 -5.41
C LEU A 119 -0.59 -1.99 -5.31
N ARG A 120 -1.33 -2.02 -6.43
CA ARG A 120 -2.68 -2.61 -6.48
C ARG A 120 -2.67 -4.09 -6.12
N GLU A 121 -1.76 -4.85 -6.72
CA GLU A 121 -1.63 -6.28 -6.45
C GLU A 121 -1.27 -6.54 -4.98
N ARG A 122 -0.40 -5.70 -4.42
CA ARG A 122 -0.04 -5.76 -3.00
C ARG A 122 -1.23 -5.50 -2.08
N ASP A 123 -2.02 -4.47 -2.38
CA ASP A 123 -3.25 -4.16 -1.63
C ASP A 123 -4.27 -5.31 -1.73
N LEU A 124 -4.51 -5.81 -2.94
CA LEU A 124 -5.42 -6.94 -3.17
C LEU A 124 -5.00 -8.19 -2.38
N ARG A 125 -3.71 -8.54 -2.41
CA ARG A 125 -3.17 -9.66 -1.63
C ARG A 125 -3.30 -9.44 -0.12
N SER A 126 -3.10 -8.21 0.35
CA SER A 126 -3.29 -7.87 1.77
C SER A 126 -4.75 -8.06 2.20
N ARG A 127 -5.69 -7.55 1.41
CA ARG A 127 -7.13 -7.72 1.65
C ARG A 127 -7.54 -9.18 1.60
N GLN A 128 -7.01 -9.95 0.65
CA GLN A 128 -7.30 -11.37 0.57
C GLN A 128 -6.78 -12.12 1.80
N ALA A 129 -5.53 -11.87 2.21
CA ALA A 129 -4.98 -12.47 3.42
C ALA A 129 -5.76 -12.10 4.69
N ALA A 130 -6.28 -10.88 4.78
CA ALA A 130 -7.16 -10.46 5.88
C ALA A 130 -8.50 -11.21 5.88
N ARG A 131 -9.11 -11.42 4.69
CA ARG A 131 -10.33 -12.24 4.54
C ARG A 131 -10.08 -13.70 4.89
N ASP A 132 -8.97 -14.27 4.44
CA ASP A 132 -8.58 -15.66 4.72
C ASP A 132 -8.34 -15.87 6.22
N ALA A 133 -7.87 -14.84 6.92
CA ALA A 133 -7.74 -14.82 8.37
C ALA A 133 -9.06 -14.53 9.12
N GLN A 134 -10.19 -14.41 8.41
CA GLN A 134 -11.53 -14.18 8.98
C GLN A 134 -11.63 -12.92 9.85
N LEU A 135 -10.93 -11.85 9.47
CA LEU A 135 -11.04 -10.57 10.18
C LEU A 135 -12.46 -9.98 10.08
N PRO A 136 -12.98 -9.39 11.17
CA PRO A 136 -14.26 -8.70 11.13
C PRO A 136 -14.31 -7.62 10.05
N ALA A 137 -15.44 -7.50 9.35
CA ALA A 137 -15.61 -6.54 8.25
C ALA A 137 -15.37 -5.09 8.70
N SER A 138 -15.67 -4.77 9.95
CA SER A 138 -15.43 -3.45 10.58
C SER A 138 -13.95 -3.06 10.61
N LEU A 139 -13.02 -4.02 10.52
CA LEU A 139 -11.58 -3.80 10.54
C LEU A 139 -10.93 -3.89 9.16
N SER A 140 -11.72 -4.12 8.10
CA SER A 140 -11.22 -4.24 6.73
C SER A 140 -10.54 -2.94 6.24
N ALA A 141 -11.05 -1.78 6.64
CA ALA A 141 -10.43 -0.49 6.36
C ALA A 141 -9.08 -0.33 7.08
N ALA A 142 -9.01 -0.68 8.37
CA ALA A 142 -7.77 -0.63 9.14
C ALA A 142 -6.72 -1.62 8.60
N ALA A 143 -7.18 -2.78 8.12
CA ALA A 143 -6.34 -3.80 7.51
C ALA A 143 -5.63 -3.32 6.23
N SER A 144 -6.22 -2.35 5.50
CA SER A 144 -5.65 -1.82 4.26
C SER A 144 -4.33 -1.06 4.48
N GLY A 145 -4.09 -0.57 5.70
CA GLY A 145 -2.83 0.09 6.07
C GLY A 145 -1.75 -0.86 6.62
N LEU A 146 -2.08 -2.12 6.88
CA LEU A 146 -1.16 -3.06 7.54
C LEU A 146 -0.36 -3.88 6.52
N SER A 147 0.94 -3.98 6.74
CA SER A 147 1.82 -4.92 6.03
C SER A 147 2.18 -6.09 6.92
N LEU A 148 1.33 -7.11 6.93
CA LEU A 148 1.57 -8.34 7.70
C LEU A 148 1.83 -9.53 6.77
N THR A 149 2.63 -10.46 7.26
CA THR A 149 2.76 -11.79 6.64
C THR A 149 1.47 -12.60 6.89
N PRO A 150 1.15 -13.64 6.10
CA PRO A 150 -0.02 -14.47 6.35
C PRO A 150 -0.09 -15.05 7.78
N PRO A 151 1.02 -15.50 8.42
CA PRO A 151 1.01 -15.84 9.85
C PRO A 151 0.76 -14.64 10.77
N GLY A 152 1.21 -13.44 10.39
CA GLY A 152 0.89 -12.19 11.09
C GLY A 152 -0.61 -11.88 11.08
N TRP A 153 -1.26 -12.04 9.92
CA TRP A 153 -2.71 -11.88 9.78
C TRP A 153 -3.50 -12.85 10.66
N ARG A 154 -3.13 -14.13 10.66
CA ARG A 154 -3.74 -15.13 11.55
C ARG A 154 -3.58 -14.80 13.03
N ARG A 155 -2.39 -14.34 13.43
CA ARG A 155 -2.13 -13.92 14.83
C ARG A 155 -2.97 -12.70 15.20
N LEU A 156 -3.09 -11.72 14.31
CA LEU A 156 -3.92 -10.54 14.54
C LEU A 156 -5.39 -10.93 14.71
N ALA A 157 -5.92 -11.78 13.82
CA ALA A 157 -7.28 -12.29 13.93
C ALA A 157 -7.51 -13.04 15.25
N ALA A 158 -6.59 -13.92 15.63
CA ALA A 158 -6.66 -14.64 16.90
C ALA A 158 -6.66 -13.71 18.12
N GLN A 159 -5.87 -12.62 18.09
CA GLN A 159 -5.90 -11.62 19.16
C GLN A 159 -7.24 -10.87 19.18
N LEU A 160 -7.71 -10.38 18.04
CA LEU A 160 -8.96 -9.62 17.96
C LEU A 160 -10.21 -10.44 18.31
N GLY A 161 -10.15 -11.76 18.17
CA GLY A 161 -11.19 -12.67 18.64
C GLY A 161 -11.25 -12.83 20.16
N ARG A 162 -10.28 -12.30 20.91
CA ARG A 162 -10.28 -12.36 22.38
C ARG A 162 -11.27 -11.35 22.96
N PRO A 163 -11.94 -11.68 24.08
CA PRO A 163 -12.80 -10.75 24.78
C PRO A 163 -12.09 -9.43 25.15
N ALA A 164 -12.77 -8.29 24.97
CA ALA A 164 -12.20 -6.96 25.20
C ALA A 164 -11.63 -6.75 26.61
N HIS A 165 -12.16 -7.46 27.62
CA HIS A 165 -11.68 -7.37 29.00
C HIS A 165 -10.28 -7.95 29.21
N GLU A 166 -9.84 -8.87 28.36
CA GLU A 166 -8.50 -9.47 28.42
C GLU A 166 -7.39 -8.49 27.97
N PHE A 167 -7.75 -7.39 27.32
CA PHE A 167 -6.81 -6.35 26.90
C PHE A 167 -6.51 -5.31 27.97
N ARG A 168 -7.16 -5.38 29.14
CA ARG A 168 -7.04 -4.34 30.20
C ARG A 168 -5.73 -4.40 31.01
N THR A 169 -4.86 -5.37 30.82
CA THR A 169 -3.70 -5.55 31.72
C THR A 169 -2.40 -5.05 31.11
N ARG A 170 -2.12 -3.74 31.26
CA ARG A 170 -0.74 -3.19 31.35
C ARG A 170 -0.67 -1.71 31.78
N GLY A 171 -1.64 -1.23 32.58
CA GLY A 171 -1.64 0.15 33.08
C GLY A 171 -1.29 0.34 34.56
N THR A 172 -1.34 -0.72 35.37
CA THR A 172 -1.24 -0.60 36.83
C THR A 172 -0.47 -1.77 37.45
N GLN A 173 0.84 -1.80 37.24
CA GLN A 173 1.77 -2.36 38.22
C GLN A 173 2.87 -1.34 38.49
N SER A 174 2.49 -0.21 39.07
CA SER A 174 3.36 0.55 39.96
C SER A 174 2.95 0.23 41.40
N ASN A 175 3.95 -0.05 42.22
CA ASN A 175 3.95 -0.17 43.68
C ASN A 175 3.62 -1.52 44.30
N GLY A 176 4.68 -2.23 44.70
CA GLY A 176 4.91 -2.41 46.13
C GLY A 176 5.36 -3.79 46.59
N HIS A 177 6.53 -3.79 47.25
CA HIS A 177 7.01 -4.74 48.27
C HIS A 177 7.72 -6.03 47.83
N GLY A 178 9.06 -5.96 47.97
CA GLY A 178 9.80 -6.92 48.80
C GLY A 178 10.50 -8.07 48.07
N SER A 179 11.80 -7.92 47.82
CA SER A 179 12.83 -8.72 48.50
C SER A 179 14.16 -8.58 47.76
N ILE A 180 15.08 -7.84 48.38
CA ILE A 180 16.51 -7.84 48.04
C ILE A 180 17.01 -9.26 48.30
N ARG A 181 17.27 -10.04 47.25
CA ARG A 181 18.04 -11.28 47.37
C ARG A 181 19.53 -10.95 47.26
N ASN A 182 20.22 -11.23 48.36
CA ASN A 182 21.67 -11.28 48.50
C ASN A 182 22.34 -11.97 47.30
N PHE A 183 23.30 -11.27 46.68
CA PHE A 183 24.38 -11.91 45.94
C PHE A 183 25.39 -12.42 46.96
N ASN A 184 25.54 -13.74 47.07
CA ASN A 184 26.71 -14.31 47.72
C ASN A 184 27.35 -15.37 46.82
N SER A 185 28.65 -15.15 46.60
CA SER A 185 29.73 -16.11 46.29
C SER A 185 29.56 -17.05 45.09
N VAL A 186 30.25 -16.72 43.99
CA VAL A 186 30.83 -17.70 43.06
C VAL A 186 32.25 -18.01 43.55
N SER A 187 32.46 -19.23 44.06
CA SER A 187 33.80 -19.82 44.15
C SER A 187 34.19 -20.36 42.78
N ILE A 188 35.32 -19.89 42.25
CA ILE A 188 36.02 -20.48 41.12
C ILE A 188 37.20 -21.29 41.68
N ARG A 189 37.17 -22.61 41.46
CA ARG A 189 38.35 -23.42 41.12
C ARG A 189 37.91 -24.54 40.19
#